data_AF-A0A2G5FCJ6-F1
#
_entry.id   AF-A0A2G5FCJ6-F1
#
_cell.length_a   1.000
_cell.length_b   1.000
_cell.length_c   1.000
_cell.angle_alpha   90.00
_cell.angle_beta   90.00
_cell.angle_gamma   90.00
#
_symmetry.space_group_name_H-M   'P 1'
#
loop_
_entity.id
_entity.type
_entity.pdbx_description
1 polymer ?
#
loop_
_entity_poly.entity_id
_entity_poly.type
_entity_poly.pdbx_seq_one_letter_code
_entity_poly.pdbx_strand_id
1 'polypeptide(L)'
;MDGTHKQTNIVASFNTSFLINIYRSPNTTAGEGFAFIIAPDLSSPPIASEAQYLGLTNSTFDGLSSNQLVALELDTVKQDFDPDDNHMGLDLNSIRSNTTVSLSNHNIEIAPLNPKNYTVWIQYDGVDKVFKAYMTLEGLPRPAVPLLDIQLNLRDYVNQQSYFGFAASTGNWTQLNCVLGWNLTVQILPQEKDTKWIKILVGVGVPGLLLLLVAILV
;
A
#
# COMPACT_ATOMS: atom_id res chain seq x y z
N MET A 1 -23.85 28.35 -0.52
CA MET A 1 -23.88 27.24 -1.49
C MET A 1 -22.45 26.77 -1.64
N ASP A 2 -22.21 25.56 -1.16
CA ASP A 2 -20.89 24.99 -0.90
C ASP A 2 -20.13 24.75 -2.21
N GLY A 3 -18.89 25.20 -2.24
CA GLY A 3 -18.01 25.11 -3.39
C GLY A 3 -17.47 23.70 -3.49
N THR A 4 -18.12 22.86 -4.29
CA THR A 4 -17.63 21.53 -4.65
C THR A 4 -16.24 21.65 -5.27
N HIS A 5 -15.22 21.36 -4.46
CA HIS A 5 -13.94 20.89 -4.98
C HIS A 5 -14.27 19.69 -5.86
N LYS A 6 -13.97 19.80 -7.16
CA LYS A 6 -14.27 18.76 -8.13
C LYS A 6 -13.24 17.65 -7.90
N GLN A 7 -13.47 16.84 -6.88
CA GLN A 7 -12.56 15.79 -6.48
C GLN A 7 -12.41 14.84 -7.66
N THR A 8 -11.27 14.94 -8.35
CA THR A 8 -10.99 14.09 -9.48
C THR A 8 -10.88 12.66 -8.96
N ASN A 9 -11.54 11.70 -9.61
CA ASN A 9 -11.48 10.27 -9.27
C ASN A 9 -10.12 9.65 -9.63
N ILE A 10 -9.05 10.44 -9.57
CA ILE A 10 -7.71 10.10 -10.02
C ILE A 10 -6.94 9.60 -8.80
N VAL A 11 -6.43 8.38 -8.89
CA VAL A 11 -5.50 7.80 -7.92
C VAL A 11 -4.12 7.79 -8.58
N ALA A 12 -3.07 8.04 -7.80
CA ALA A 12 -1.70 8.00 -8.33
C ALA A 12 -1.32 6.56 -8.66
N SER A 13 -0.79 6.33 -9.86
CA SER A 13 -0.14 5.07 -10.20
C SER A 13 1.22 4.98 -9.51
N PHE A 14 1.66 3.77 -9.16
CA PHE A 14 3.02 3.58 -8.66
C PHE A 14 3.60 2.25 -9.12
N ASN A 15 4.93 2.17 -9.16
CA ASN A 15 5.66 0.93 -9.27
C ASN A 15 6.70 0.87 -8.16
N THR A 16 6.75 -0.24 -7.45
CA THR A 16 7.80 -0.54 -6.48
C THR A 16 8.42 -1.89 -6.80
N SER A 17 9.71 -2.02 -6.53
CA SER A 17 10.38 -3.29 -6.53
C SER A 17 11.37 -3.35 -5.39
N PHE A 18 11.44 -4.48 -4.72
CA PHE A 18 12.35 -4.67 -3.62
C PHE A 18 12.98 -6.06 -3.67
N LEU A 19 14.26 -6.09 -3.33
CA LEU A 19 15.04 -7.31 -3.16
C LEU A 19 15.00 -7.67 -1.68
N ILE A 20 14.55 -8.87 -1.37
CA ILE A 20 14.41 -9.35 0.00
C ILE A 20 15.16 -10.66 0.21
N ASN A 21 15.52 -10.89 1.46
CA ASN A 21 16.02 -12.17 1.94
C ASN A 21 15.34 -12.48 3.28
N ILE A 22 14.40 -13.42 3.23
CA ILE A 22 13.72 -13.95 4.41
C ILE A 22 14.24 -15.36 4.62
N TYR A 23 14.83 -15.66 5.77
CA TYR A 23 15.40 -16.98 6.06
C TYR A 23 15.44 -17.26 7.56
N ARG A 24 15.56 -18.55 7.92
CA ARG A 24 15.65 -19.00 9.31
C ARG A 24 16.91 -19.80 9.56
N SER A 25 17.33 -19.86 10.81
CA SER A 25 18.48 -20.65 11.23
C SER A 25 18.13 -22.14 11.33
N PRO A 26 19.12 -23.04 11.23
CA PRO A 26 18.92 -24.45 11.55
C PRO A 26 18.33 -24.63 12.94
N ASN A 27 17.41 -25.61 13.08
CA ASN A 27 16.70 -25.93 14.32
C ASN A 27 15.78 -24.81 14.88
N THR A 28 15.41 -23.81 14.07
CA THR A 28 14.37 -22.83 14.44
C THR A 28 13.09 -23.04 13.60
N THR A 29 11.97 -22.54 14.10
CA THR A 29 10.72 -22.42 13.33
C THR A 29 10.69 -21.03 12.69
N ALA A 30 10.24 -20.93 11.43
CA ALA A 30 10.00 -19.65 10.79
C ALA A 30 8.85 -18.91 11.49
N GLY A 31 8.83 -17.60 11.33
CA GLY A 31 7.74 -16.78 11.79
C GLY A 31 8.18 -15.34 11.98
N GLU A 32 7.28 -14.37 11.83
CA GLU A 32 5.85 -14.49 11.47
C GLU A 32 5.65 -14.13 10.02
N GLY A 33 6.24 -13.01 9.59
CA GLY A 33 6.14 -12.58 8.22
C GLY A 33 6.77 -11.22 7.99
N PHE A 34 6.58 -10.75 6.76
CA PHE A 34 7.09 -9.49 6.24
C PHE A 34 6.02 -8.85 5.37
N ALA A 35 5.88 -7.53 5.41
CA ALA A 35 4.92 -6.81 4.59
C ALA A 35 5.52 -5.55 3.96
N PHE A 36 5.19 -5.30 2.71
CA PHE A 36 5.26 -3.96 2.13
C PHE A 36 3.96 -3.21 2.45
N ILE A 37 4.05 -1.98 2.94
CA ILE A 37 2.90 -1.26 3.48
C ILE A 37 2.69 0.09 2.81
N ILE A 38 1.41 0.50 2.72
CA ILE A 38 0.96 1.87 2.49
C ILE A 38 0.23 2.33 3.75
N ALA A 39 0.96 3.02 4.63
CA ALA A 39 0.51 3.42 5.96
C ALA A 39 -0.11 4.83 5.98
N PRO A 40 -1.02 5.11 6.94
CA PRO A 40 -1.69 6.41 7.04
C PRO A 40 -0.77 7.52 7.55
N ASP A 41 0.24 7.20 8.35
CA ASP A 41 1.17 8.15 8.94
C ASP A 41 2.55 7.51 9.24
N LEU A 42 3.45 8.28 9.86
CA LEU A 42 4.80 7.86 10.26
C LEU A 42 4.88 7.45 11.74
N SER A 43 3.75 7.24 12.40
CA SER A 43 3.73 6.84 13.81
C SER A 43 4.25 5.41 13.99
N SER A 44 4.56 5.05 15.23
CA SER A 44 4.91 3.67 15.55
C SER A 44 3.73 2.73 15.28
N PRO A 45 3.99 1.44 15.00
CA PRO A 45 2.94 0.43 14.88
C PRO A 45 1.93 0.50 16.04
N PRO A 46 0.67 0.06 15.81
CA PRO A 46 -0.33 -0.01 16.87
C PRO A 46 0.21 -0.76 18.10
N ILE A 47 -0.27 -0.39 19.29
CA ILE A 47 0.06 -1.11 20.52
C ILE A 47 -0.34 -2.59 20.35
N ALA A 48 0.52 -3.50 20.82
CA ALA A 48 0.31 -4.95 20.74
C ALA A 48 0.09 -5.47 19.31
N SER A 49 0.85 -4.91 18.35
CA SER A 49 0.85 -5.29 16.94
C SER A 49 1.95 -6.32 16.61
N GLU A 50 2.46 -7.04 17.61
CA GLU A 50 3.43 -8.12 17.40
C GLU A 50 2.81 -9.40 16.83
N ALA A 51 3.67 -10.40 16.60
CA ALA A 51 3.33 -11.74 16.12
C ALA A 51 2.56 -11.68 14.78
N GLN A 52 1.45 -12.43 14.70
CA GLN A 52 0.51 -12.47 13.57
C GLN A 52 0.15 -11.09 13.02
N TYR A 53 0.13 -10.01 13.81
CA TYR A 53 -0.30 -8.71 13.31
C TYR A 53 0.76 -7.93 12.52
N LEU A 54 2.00 -8.42 12.45
CA LEU A 54 3.10 -7.91 11.62
C LEU A 54 3.46 -6.41 11.79
N GLY A 55 2.95 -5.72 12.80
CA GLY A 55 3.07 -4.26 12.94
C GLY A 55 2.01 -3.47 12.16
N LEU A 56 0.98 -4.13 11.63
CA LEU A 56 -0.07 -3.57 10.76
C LEU A 56 -1.29 -3.11 11.54
N THR A 57 -1.80 -3.97 12.42
CA THR A 57 -3.03 -3.74 13.20
C THR A 57 -2.96 -4.44 14.55
N ASN A 58 -4.06 -4.60 15.27
CA ASN A 58 -4.11 -5.42 16.47
C ASN A 58 -5.51 -5.98 16.66
N SER A 59 -5.69 -6.82 17.69
CA SER A 59 -6.97 -7.47 17.98
C SER A 59 -8.16 -6.53 18.19
N THR A 60 -7.92 -5.23 18.45
CA THR A 60 -8.97 -4.24 18.69
C THR A 60 -9.40 -3.54 17.41
N PHE A 61 -8.44 -3.23 16.53
CA PHE A 61 -8.68 -2.41 15.34
C PHE A 61 -8.68 -3.21 14.03
N ASP A 62 -8.36 -4.50 14.05
CA ASP A 62 -8.35 -5.37 12.87
C ASP A 62 -9.67 -5.28 12.08
N GLY A 63 -9.56 -4.98 10.78
CA GLY A 63 -10.71 -4.82 9.88
C GLY A 63 -11.43 -3.47 9.93
N LEU A 64 -11.06 -2.56 10.84
CA LEU A 64 -11.67 -1.24 10.89
C LEU A 64 -11.11 -0.32 9.80
N SER A 65 -12.00 0.38 9.12
CA SER A 65 -11.63 1.35 8.07
C SER A 65 -10.77 2.52 8.57
N SER A 66 -10.70 2.73 9.89
CA SER A 66 -9.82 3.70 10.52
C SER A 66 -8.34 3.32 10.46
N ASN A 67 -8.00 2.06 10.17
CA ASN A 67 -6.60 1.65 9.99
C ASN A 67 -5.96 2.33 8.77
N GLN A 68 -6.78 2.58 7.74
CA GLN A 68 -6.39 3.27 6.51
C GLN A 68 -5.08 2.73 5.90
N LEU A 69 -4.98 1.39 5.87
CA LEU A 69 -3.77 0.63 5.60
C LEU A 69 -4.02 -0.36 4.46
N VAL A 70 -3.07 -0.43 3.54
CA VAL A 70 -2.96 -1.52 2.56
C VAL A 70 -1.59 -2.16 2.71
N ALA A 71 -1.53 -3.47 2.73
CA ALA A 71 -0.25 -4.19 2.76
C ALA A 71 -0.23 -5.37 1.79
N LEU A 72 0.96 -5.65 1.26
CA LEU A 72 1.27 -6.92 0.62
C LEU A 72 2.13 -7.71 1.59
N GLU A 73 1.57 -8.76 2.18
CA GLU A 73 2.26 -9.63 3.11
C GLU A 73 2.92 -10.83 2.41
N LEU A 74 3.97 -11.32 3.05
CA LEU A 74 4.66 -12.58 2.83
C LEU A 74 4.66 -13.30 4.17
N ASP A 75 3.68 -14.18 4.36
CA ASP A 75 3.42 -14.86 5.62
C ASP A 75 4.05 -16.26 5.63
N THR A 76 4.77 -16.53 6.71
CA THR A 76 5.57 -17.74 6.94
C THR A 76 4.96 -18.67 8.00
N VAL A 77 3.75 -18.34 8.45
CA VAL A 77 3.02 -19.01 9.51
C VAL A 77 1.59 -19.19 9.05
N LYS A 78 0.98 -20.32 9.43
CA LYS A 78 -0.44 -20.53 9.24
C LYS A 78 -1.22 -20.22 10.52
N GLN A 79 -2.12 -19.26 10.44
CA GLN A 79 -3.21 -19.01 11.38
C GLN A 79 -4.52 -19.55 10.80
N ASP A 80 -5.61 -19.52 11.58
CA ASP A 80 -6.89 -20.12 11.18
C ASP A 80 -7.51 -19.48 9.93
N PHE A 81 -7.09 -18.27 9.57
CA PHE A 81 -7.55 -17.54 8.38
C PHE A 81 -6.65 -17.69 7.17
N ASP A 82 -5.48 -18.32 7.32
CA ASP A 82 -4.49 -18.41 6.25
C ASP A 82 -4.67 -19.68 5.41
N PRO A 83 -4.34 -19.61 4.11
CA PRO A 83 -4.40 -20.79 3.25
C PRO A 83 -3.36 -21.84 3.67
N ASP A 84 -2.14 -21.40 3.94
CA ASP A 84 -0.97 -22.18 4.32
C ASP A 84 0.06 -21.29 5.05
N ASP A 85 1.22 -21.86 5.38
CA ASP A 85 2.33 -21.22 6.08
C ASP A 85 3.40 -20.64 5.12
N ASN A 86 3.05 -20.43 3.85
CA ASN A 86 3.97 -19.93 2.82
C ASN A 86 3.18 -19.25 1.70
N HIS A 87 2.61 -18.08 2.01
CA HIS A 87 1.73 -17.37 1.09
C HIS A 87 2.07 -15.89 0.94
N MET A 88 1.58 -15.31 -0.16
CA MET A 88 1.51 -13.88 -0.38
C MET A 88 0.05 -13.44 -0.23
N GLY A 89 -0.16 -12.34 0.47
CA GLY A 89 -1.47 -11.83 0.82
C GLY A 89 -1.63 -10.33 0.49
N LEU A 90 -2.86 -9.92 0.17
CA LEU A 90 -3.24 -8.51 0.03
C LEU A 90 -4.19 -8.13 1.17
N ASP A 91 -3.66 -7.34 2.09
CA ASP A 91 -4.32 -6.88 3.29
C ASP A 91 -4.96 -5.52 3.08
N LEU A 92 -6.23 -5.41 3.47
CA LEU A 92 -7.03 -4.20 3.35
C LEU A 92 -7.62 -3.86 4.71
N ASN A 93 -6.97 -2.96 5.46
CA ASN A 93 -7.31 -2.59 6.84
C ASN A 93 -7.33 -3.75 7.85
N SER A 94 -6.94 -4.96 7.47
CA SER A 94 -6.98 -6.16 8.31
C SER A 94 -5.76 -7.02 8.03
N ILE A 95 -5.35 -7.80 9.04
CA ILE A 95 -4.38 -8.88 8.84
C ILE A 95 -4.98 -10.08 8.09
N ARG A 96 -6.31 -10.16 8.00
CA ARG A 96 -6.98 -11.18 7.19
C ARG A 96 -6.99 -10.72 5.75
N SER A 97 -6.03 -11.22 4.98
CA SER A 97 -5.91 -10.98 3.54
C SER A 97 -7.24 -11.08 2.80
N ASN A 98 -7.54 -10.07 1.98
CA ASN A 98 -8.69 -10.08 1.09
C ASN A 98 -8.50 -11.05 -0.08
N THR A 99 -7.25 -11.26 -0.50
CA THR A 99 -6.87 -12.25 -1.50
C THR A 99 -5.49 -12.80 -1.16
N THR A 100 -5.33 -14.11 -1.31
CA THR A 100 -4.07 -14.82 -1.04
C THR A 100 -3.66 -15.69 -2.22
N VAL A 101 -2.38 -16.00 -2.28
CA VAL A 101 -1.79 -16.98 -3.19
C VAL A 101 -0.71 -17.78 -2.46
N SER A 102 -0.85 -19.11 -2.49
CA SER A 102 0.16 -20.02 -1.97
C SER A 102 1.42 -19.93 -2.83
N LEU A 103 2.55 -19.55 -2.22
CA LEU A 103 3.83 -19.45 -2.92
C LEU A 103 4.39 -20.84 -3.26
N SER A 104 4.01 -21.85 -2.49
CA SER A 104 4.36 -23.26 -2.72
C SER A 104 3.89 -23.74 -4.10
N ASN A 105 2.69 -23.32 -4.53
CA ASN A 105 2.14 -23.64 -5.86
C ASN A 105 2.96 -23.04 -7.02
N HIS A 106 3.83 -22.06 -6.72
CA HIS A 106 4.72 -21.41 -7.67
C HIS A 106 6.19 -21.79 -7.47
N ASN A 107 6.48 -22.83 -6.67
CA ASN A 107 7.83 -23.25 -6.30
C ASN A 107 8.65 -22.14 -5.64
N ILE A 108 7.98 -21.23 -4.93
CA ILE A 108 8.59 -20.19 -4.13
C ILE A 108 8.47 -20.59 -2.67
N GLU A 109 9.58 -20.54 -1.95
CA GLU A 109 9.68 -20.86 -0.53
C GLU A 109 10.28 -19.65 0.18
N ILE A 110 9.50 -19.00 1.03
CA ILE A 110 9.96 -17.95 1.94
C ILE A 110 10.37 -18.54 3.29
N ALA A 111 11.26 -17.84 4.00
CA ALA A 111 11.94 -18.35 5.19
C ALA A 111 12.61 -19.75 5.08
N PRO A 112 13.27 -20.11 3.96
CA PRO A 112 14.01 -21.38 3.87
C PRO A 112 15.18 -21.43 4.85
N LEU A 113 15.66 -22.66 5.11
CA LEU A 113 16.91 -22.90 5.86
C LEU A 113 18.15 -22.38 5.12
N ASN A 114 18.15 -22.55 3.79
CA ASN A 114 19.20 -22.02 2.92
C ASN A 114 18.73 -20.68 2.37
N PRO A 115 19.38 -19.55 2.73
CA PRO A 115 18.93 -18.22 2.32
C PRO A 115 18.78 -18.10 0.81
N LYS A 116 17.62 -17.63 0.36
CA LYS A 116 17.31 -17.30 -1.03
C LYS A 116 16.92 -15.83 -1.12
N ASN A 117 17.42 -15.15 -2.13
CA ASN A 117 17.02 -13.79 -2.42
C ASN A 117 15.87 -13.81 -3.43
N TYR A 118 14.84 -13.01 -3.17
CA TYR A 118 13.71 -12.83 -4.08
C TYR A 118 13.56 -11.37 -4.43
N THR A 119 13.26 -11.11 -5.69
CA THR A 119 12.78 -9.79 -6.10
C THR A 119 11.26 -9.82 -6.15
N VAL A 120 10.63 -8.84 -5.52
CA VAL A 120 9.19 -8.62 -5.54
C VAL A 120 8.92 -7.33 -6.29
N TRP A 121 7.89 -7.32 -7.13
CA TRP A 121 7.39 -6.12 -7.82
C TRP A 121 5.93 -5.92 -7.50
N ILE A 122 5.55 -4.67 -7.26
CA ILE A 122 4.16 -4.25 -7.19
C ILE A 122 3.95 -3.14 -8.22
N GLN A 123 2.91 -3.29 -9.02
CA GLN A 123 2.44 -2.29 -9.94
C GLN A 123 1.01 -1.93 -9.59
N TYR A 124 0.75 -0.66 -9.41
CA TYR A 124 -0.59 -0.14 -9.25
C TYR A 124 -0.90 0.85 -10.37
N ASP A 125 -1.90 0.50 -11.19
CA ASP A 125 -2.48 1.42 -12.17
C ASP A 125 -3.61 2.21 -11.50
N GLY A 126 -3.41 3.51 -11.31
CA GLY A 126 -4.38 4.38 -10.65
C GLY A 126 -5.55 4.83 -11.54
N VAL A 127 -5.46 4.62 -12.86
CA VAL A 127 -6.53 4.88 -13.82
C VAL A 127 -7.47 3.69 -13.87
N ASP A 128 -6.91 2.51 -14.13
CA ASP A 128 -7.66 1.27 -14.24
C ASP A 128 -7.97 0.64 -12.86
N LYS A 129 -7.34 1.15 -11.79
CA LYS A 129 -7.49 0.69 -10.40
C LYS A 129 -7.11 -0.78 -10.23
N VAL A 130 -5.98 -1.16 -10.81
CA VAL A 130 -5.51 -2.54 -10.84
C VAL A 130 -4.19 -2.64 -10.06
N PHE A 131 -4.17 -3.56 -9.10
CA PHE A 131 -2.99 -3.90 -8.31
C PHE A 131 -2.44 -5.25 -8.79
N LYS A 132 -1.15 -5.27 -9.14
CA LYS A 132 -0.46 -6.49 -9.55
C LYS A 132 0.79 -6.72 -8.72
N ALA A 133 0.96 -7.94 -8.21
CA ALA A 133 2.17 -8.36 -7.51
C ALA A 133 2.87 -9.51 -8.25
N TYR A 134 4.19 -9.47 -8.27
CA TYR A 134 5.05 -10.45 -8.92
C TYR A 134 6.20 -10.80 -7.98
N MET A 135 6.70 -12.03 -8.05
CA MET A 135 7.86 -12.45 -7.27
C MET A 135 8.64 -13.52 -8.02
N THR A 136 9.97 -13.46 -7.98
CA THR A 136 10.84 -14.53 -8.45
C THR A 136 12.22 -14.44 -7.79
N LEU A 137 13.07 -15.46 -8.01
CA LEU A 137 14.44 -15.48 -7.50
C LEU A 137 15.25 -14.30 -8.07
N GLU A 138 16.18 -13.78 -7.26
CA GLU A 138 17.12 -12.76 -7.72
C GLU A 138 17.84 -13.17 -9.00
N GLY A 139 18.02 -12.21 -9.92
CA GLY A 139 18.70 -12.42 -11.19
C GLY A 139 17.81 -12.98 -12.31
N LEU A 140 16.61 -13.46 -11.99
CA LEU A 140 15.61 -13.84 -12.99
C LEU A 140 14.77 -12.63 -13.44
N PRO A 141 14.29 -12.61 -14.70
CA PRO A 141 13.40 -11.57 -15.16
C PRO A 141 12.06 -11.63 -14.42
N ARG A 142 11.41 -10.47 -14.24
CA ARG A 142 10.06 -10.41 -13.67
C ARG A 142 9.11 -11.34 -14.46
N PRO A 143 8.34 -12.20 -13.78
CA PRO A 143 7.37 -13.07 -14.45
C PRO A 143 6.37 -12.30 -15.32
N ALA A 144 5.96 -12.91 -16.43
CA ALA A 144 4.94 -12.33 -17.32
C ALA A 144 3.53 -12.37 -16.71
N VAL A 145 3.27 -13.37 -15.87
CA VAL A 145 1.99 -13.54 -15.17
C VAL A 145 2.19 -13.12 -13.70
N PRO A 146 1.35 -12.22 -13.17
CA PRO A 146 1.40 -11.84 -11.76
C PRO A 146 0.92 -12.98 -10.86
N LEU A 147 1.38 -12.97 -9.60
CA LEU A 147 0.85 -13.83 -8.55
C LEU A 147 -0.49 -13.32 -8.03
N LEU A 148 -0.68 -12.00 -7.99
CA LEU A 148 -1.94 -11.33 -7.67
C LEU A 148 -2.28 -10.31 -8.78
N ASP A 149 -3.51 -10.32 -9.26
CA ASP A 149 -4.04 -9.36 -10.24
C ASP A 149 -5.46 -8.95 -9.82
N ILE A 150 -5.56 -7.84 -9.09
CA ILE A 150 -6.75 -7.49 -8.31
C ILE A 150 -7.27 -6.12 -8.72
N GLN A 151 -8.58 -6.03 -8.95
CA GLN A 151 -9.27 -4.77 -9.07
C GLN A 151 -9.37 -4.12 -7.68
N LEU A 152 -8.60 -3.06 -7.44
CA LEU A 152 -8.48 -2.39 -6.15
C LEU A 152 -8.51 -0.88 -6.32
N ASN A 153 -9.47 -0.21 -5.70
CA ASN A 153 -9.49 1.25 -5.62
C ASN A 153 -8.81 1.70 -4.32
N LEU A 154 -7.52 2.04 -4.36
CA LEU A 154 -6.77 2.40 -3.15
C LEU A 154 -7.38 3.57 -2.37
N ARG A 155 -8.10 4.46 -3.05
CA ARG A 155 -8.81 5.58 -2.42
C ARG A 155 -9.77 5.16 -1.31
N ASP A 156 -10.28 3.92 -1.37
CA ASP A 156 -11.24 3.41 -0.40
C ASP A 156 -10.54 2.90 0.89
N TYR A 157 -9.21 2.78 0.85
CA TYR A 157 -8.42 2.13 1.90
C TYR A 157 -7.28 2.99 2.44
N VAL A 158 -6.76 3.97 1.71
CA VAL A 158 -5.63 4.80 2.17
C VAL A 158 -5.97 6.28 2.19
N ASN A 159 -5.20 7.04 2.97
CA ASN A 159 -5.31 8.49 3.01
C ASN A 159 -4.81 9.15 1.72
N GLN A 160 -5.21 10.40 1.50
CA GLN A 160 -4.65 11.21 0.42
C GLN A 160 -3.13 11.42 0.58
N GLN A 161 -2.67 11.48 1.84
CA GLN A 161 -1.27 11.45 2.21
C GLN A 161 -1.00 10.12 2.91
N SER A 162 -0.12 9.31 2.33
CA SER A 162 0.24 8.01 2.87
C SER A 162 1.73 7.75 2.65
N TYR A 163 2.25 6.76 3.37
CA TYR A 163 3.67 6.48 3.45
C TYR A 163 3.93 5.05 3.03
N PHE A 164 4.91 4.86 2.14
CA PHE A 164 5.35 3.54 1.74
C PHE A 164 6.46 3.06 2.68
N GLY A 165 6.43 1.78 3.04
CA GLY A 165 7.45 1.21 3.91
C GLY A 165 7.37 -0.30 4.00
N PHE A 166 7.98 -0.82 5.06
CA PHE A 166 7.99 -2.25 5.37
C PHE A 166 7.70 -2.47 6.84
N ALA A 167 7.02 -3.57 7.15
CA ALA A 167 6.78 -4.05 8.51
C ALA A 167 7.08 -5.55 8.57
N ALA A 168 7.40 -6.06 9.75
CA ALA A 168 7.68 -7.47 9.95
C ALA A 168 7.54 -7.82 11.43
N SER A 169 7.24 -9.09 11.72
CA SER A 169 7.31 -9.62 13.07
C SER A 169 7.93 -11.01 13.07
N THR A 170 8.31 -11.47 14.26
CA THR A 170 8.82 -12.83 14.49
C THR A 170 8.02 -13.62 15.52
N GLY A 171 7.12 -12.94 16.26
CA GLY A 171 6.32 -13.57 17.31
C GLY A 171 7.20 -14.31 18.32
N ASN A 172 6.85 -15.57 18.58
CA ASN A 172 7.65 -16.48 19.42
C ASN A 172 8.64 -17.34 18.63
N TRP A 173 8.74 -17.14 17.32
CA TRP A 173 9.60 -17.89 16.42
C TRP A 173 10.77 -17.03 15.94
N THR A 174 11.49 -17.48 14.91
CA THR A 174 12.69 -16.76 14.48
C THR A 174 12.93 -16.88 12.98
N GLN A 175 12.91 -15.74 12.33
CA GLN A 175 13.49 -15.54 11.00
C GLN A 175 14.11 -14.16 10.89
N LEU A 176 14.97 -13.99 9.90
CA LEU A 176 15.44 -12.70 9.46
C LEU A 176 14.54 -12.19 8.35
N ASN A 177 14.19 -10.90 8.42
CA ASN A 177 13.35 -10.21 7.45
C ASN A 177 14.17 -9.05 6.87
N CYS A 178 14.93 -9.30 5.79
CA CYS A 178 15.88 -8.34 5.25
C CYS A 178 15.39 -7.71 3.94
N VAL A 179 15.38 -6.37 3.89
CA VAL A 179 15.28 -5.61 2.64
C VAL A 179 16.68 -5.25 2.19
N LEU A 180 17.13 -5.83 1.08
CA LEU A 180 18.48 -5.67 0.53
C LEU A 180 18.57 -4.54 -0.50
N GLY A 181 17.44 -4.20 -1.13
CA GLY A 181 17.34 -3.11 -2.08
C GLY A 181 15.89 -2.71 -2.29
N TRP A 182 15.65 -1.44 -2.57
CA TRP A 182 14.30 -0.91 -2.79
C TRP A 182 14.32 0.19 -3.84
N ASN A 183 13.38 0.12 -4.77
CA ASN A 183 13.09 1.15 -5.76
C ASN A 183 11.59 1.45 -5.73
N LEU A 184 11.24 2.73 -5.73
CA LEU A 184 9.86 3.22 -5.73
C LEU A 184 9.74 4.37 -6.72
N THR A 185 8.71 4.31 -7.56
CA THR A 185 8.28 5.39 -8.45
C THR A 185 6.81 5.64 -8.23
N VAL A 186 6.43 6.90 -8.03
CA VAL A 186 5.03 7.31 -7.81
C VAL A 186 4.69 8.40 -8.81
N GLN A 187 3.54 8.26 -9.45
CA GLN A 187 3.00 9.26 -10.36
C GLN A 187 2.70 10.55 -9.59
N ILE A 188 3.27 11.66 -10.05
CA ILE A 188 2.93 12.98 -9.54
C ILE A 188 1.60 13.39 -10.18
N LEU A 189 0.56 13.54 -9.37
CA LEU A 189 -0.71 14.08 -9.83
C LEU A 189 -0.65 15.60 -9.93
N PRO A 190 -1.33 16.23 -10.91
CA PRO A 190 -1.41 17.68 -10.99
C PRO A 190 -2.06 18.23 -9.72
N GLN A 191 -1.37 19.15 -9.04
CA GLN A 191 -1.96 19.88 -7.93
C GLN A 191 -3.07 20.80 -8.49
N GLU A 192 -4.29 20.72 -7.95
CA GLU A 192 -5.30 21.72 -8.28
C GLU A 192 -4.77 23.09 -7.84
N LYS A 193 -4.55 23.99 -8.81
CA LYS A 193 -4.24 25.38 -8.49
C LYS A 193 -5.42 25.95 -7.72
N ASP A 194 -5.15 26.53 -6.55
CA ASP A 194 -6.18 27.24 -5.80
C ASP A 194 -6.60 28.49 -6.59
N THR A 195 -7.63 28.34 -7.42
CA THR A 195 -8.19 29.41 -8.27
C THR A 195 -9.21 30.26 -7.51
N LYS A 196 -9.35 30.10 -6.17
CA LYS A 196 -10.27 30.89 -5.35
C LYS A 196 -10.08 32.39 -5.58
N TRP A 197 -8.84 32.86 -5.65
CA TRP A 197 -8.52 34.28 -5.85
C TRP A 197 -8.95 34.80 -7.23
N ILE A 198 -8.88 33.96 -8.28
CA ILE A 198 -9.36 34.31 -9.63
C ILE A 198 -10.89 34.41 -9.64
N LYS A 199 -11.58 33.49 -8.95
CA LYS A 199 -13.05 33.53 -8.83
C LYS A 199 -13.52 34.76 -8.06
N ILE A 200 -12.80 35.20 -7.02
CA ILE A 200 -13.09 36.44 -6.30
C ILE A 200 -12.89 37.67 -7.20
N LEU A 201 -11.79 37.74 -7.96
CA LEU A 201 -11.51 38.86 -8.87
C LEU A 201 -12.59 39.03 -9.94
N VAL A 202 -13.03 37.94 -10.57
CA VAL A 202 -14.11 37.98 -11.58
C VAL A 202 -15.46 38.35 -10.93
N GLY A 203 -15.75 37.81 -9.75
CA GLY A 203 -16.98 38.06 -9.01
C GLY A 203 -17.12 39.49 -8.47
N VAL A 204 -16.01 40.16 -8.13
CA VAL A 204 -16.02 41.56 -7.66
C VAL A 204 -15.86 42.55 -8.82
N GLY A 205 -15.06 42.20 -9.84
CA GLY A 205 -14.78 43.07 -10.97
C GLY A 205 -15.99 43.34 -11.87
N VAL A 206 -16.83 42.33 -12.12
CA VAL A 206 -18.01 42.48 -13.01
C VAL A 206 -19.10 43.36 -12.40
N PRO A 207 -19.50 43.20 -11.10
CA PRO A 207 -20.47 44.10 -10.47
C PRO A 207 -19.93 45.51 -10.25
N GLY A 208 -18.63 45.66 -9.94
CA GLY A 208 -18.00 46.96 -9.71
C GLY A 208 -17.98 47.86 -10.95
N LEU A 209 -17.70 47.28 -12.13
CA LEU A 209 -17.75 47.98 -13.42
C LEU A 209 -19.17 48.39 -13.81
N LEU A 210 -20.17 47.55 -13.53
CA LEU A 210 -21.58 47.86 -13.79
C LEU A 210 -22.08 49.02 -12.93
N LEU A 211 -21.71 49.08 -11.65
CA LEU A 211 -22.07 50.19 -10.76
C LEU A 211 -21.38 51.51 -11.15
N LEU A 212 -20.14 51.45 -11.60
CA LEU A 212 -19.40 52.63 -12.10
C LEU A 212 -20.01 53.18 -13.40
N LEU A 213 -20.43 52.31 -14.32
CA LEU A 213 -21.10 52.72 -15.55
C LEU A 213 -22.47 53.36 -15.30
N VAL A 214 -23.24 52.86 -14.33
CA VAL A 214 -24.52 53.46 -13.93
C VAL A 214 -24.32 54.82 -13.24
N ALA A 215 -23.27 54.99 -12.44
CA ALA A 215 -22.97 56.27 -11.79
C ALA A 215 -22.48 57.39 -12.74
N ILE A 216 -21.97 57.04 -13.93
CA ILE A 216 -21.55 57.99 -14.97
C ILE A 216 -22.74 58.44 -15.85
N LEU A 217 -23.89 57.74 -15.77
CA LEU A 217 -25.07 57.95 -16.62
C LEU A 217 -26.25 58.68 -15.90
N VAL A 218 -26.02 59.26 -14.72
CA VAL A 218 -27.02 60.06 -13.97
C VAL A 218 -26.56 61.51 -13.84
#